data_AF-A0A7V8LRT5-F1
#
_entry.id   AF-A0A7V8LRT5-F1
#
_cell.length_a   1.000
_cell.length_b   1.000
_cell.length_c   1.000
_cell.angle_alpha   90.00
_cell.angle_beta   90.00
_cell.angle_gamma   90.00
#
_symmetry.space_group_name_H-M   'P 1'
#
loop_
_entity.id
_entity.type
_entity.pdbx_description
1 polymer ?
#
loop_
_entity_poly.entity_id
_entity_poly.type
_entity_poly.pdbx_seq_one_letter_code
_entity_poly.pdbx_strand_id
1 'polypeptide(L)'
;MSGVPGYRASASGLIRSRRRILKQWVDGSGLKRVQIRDRPRQVHLLMLVTFCGPRPDGGFPVWVNGDRLDNRAENLLWGVPEPVVVRSEVCSRGHALDGAECWGAGRHRICRACVDGVPPIVDLPEVL
;
A
#
# COMPACT_ATOMS: atom_id res chain seq x y z
N MET A 1 9.84 13.83 13.21
CA MET A 1 8.44 13.63 13.65
C MET A 1 7.55 13.54 12.42
N SER A 2 7.21 12.32 11.99
CA SER A 2 6.30 12.09 10.87
C SER A 2 4.85 12.24 11.35
N GLY A 3 4.23 13.37 11.02
CA GLY A 3 2.87 13.74 11.40
C GLY A 3 2.49 15.09 10.81
N VAL A 4 1.20 15.43 10.75
CA VAL A 4 0.77 16.74 10.23
C VAL A 4 1.12 17.84 11.24
N PRO A 5 1.93 18.86 10.88
CA PRO A 5 2.34 19.90 11.82
C PRO A 5 1.15 20.60 12.49
N GLY A 6 1.19 20.71 13.81
CA GLY A 6 0.12 21.31 14.64
C GLY A 6 -0.95 20.32 15.12
N TYR A 7 -0.83 19.05 14.75
CA TYR A 7 -1.75 17.97 15.13
C TYR A 7 -0.97 16.82 15.77
N ARG A 8 -1.63 16.09 16.67
CA ARG A 8 -1.05 14.93 17.35
C ARG A 8 -2.06 13.78 17.35
N ALA A 9 -1.56 12.58 17.17
CA ALA A 9 -2.30 11.37 17.44
C ALA A 9 -2.04 10.90 18.89
N SER A 10 -2.97 10.12 19.44
CA SER A 10 -2.81 9.41 20.71
C SER A 10 -2.88 7.91 20.45
N ALA A 11 -2.28 7.10 21.32
CA ALA A 11 -2.25 5.65 21.15
C ALA A 11 -3.67 5.02 21.07
N SER A 12 -4.69 5.66 21.64
CA SER A 12 -6.08 5.23 21.58
C SER A 12 -6.83 5.58 20.27
N GLY A 13 -6.16 6.21 19.30
CA GLY A 13 -6.78 6.57 18.02
C GLY A 13 -7.46 7.95 18.00
N LEU A 14 -7.27 8.77 19.04
CA LEU A 14 -7.78 10.15 19.04
C LEU A 14 -6.80 11.10 18.36
N ILE A 15 -7.32 11.95 17.47
CA ILE A 15 -6.58 13.02 16.81
C ILE A 15 -6.91 14.36 17.47
N ARG A 16 -5.89 15.11 17.86
CA ARG A 16 -6.04 16.40 18.53
C ARG A 16 -5.27 17.50 17.80
N SER A 17 -5.85 18.69 17.77
CA SER A 17 -5.11 19.92 17.49
C SER A 17 -4.46 20.44 18.77
N ARG A 18 -3.82 21.61 18.71
CA ARG A 18 -3.34 22.31 19.91
C ARG A 18 -4.44 22.59 20.94
N ARG A 19 -5.70 22.77 20.52
CA ARG A 19 -6.79 23.27 21.38
C ARG A 19 -7.80 22.21 21.79
N ARG A 20 -8.00 21.15 20.98
CA ARG A 20 -9.08 20.18 21.21
C ARG A 20 -8.84 18.85 20.52
N ILE A 21 -9.56 17.83 20.98
CA ILE A 21 -9.78 16.59 20.22
C ILE A 21 -10.70 16.91 19.04
N LEU A 22 -10.35 16.41 17.86
CA LEU A 22 -11.10 16.64 16.64
C LEU A 22 -12.20 15.59 16.48
N LYS A 23 -13.35 16.02 15.96
CA LYS A 23 -14.44 15.12 15.60
C LYS A 23 -13.98 14.21 14.45
N GLN A 24 -14.16 12.91 14.66
CA GLN A 24 -13.91 11.88 13.65
C GLN A 24 -15.26 11.34 13.17
N TRP A 25 -15.33 10.91 11.92
CA TRP A 25 -16.53 10.31 11.34
C TRP A 25 -16.16 9.12 10.45
N VAL A 26 -17.11 8.22 10.22
CA VAL A 26 -16.95 7.10 9.29
C VAL A 26 -17.42 7.56 7.91
N ASP A 27 -16.62 7.33 6.87
CA ASP A 27 -17.01 7.62 5.49
C ASP A 27 -17.80 6.47 4.84
N GLY A 28 -18.28 6.67 3.60
CA GLY A 28 -19.02 5.64 2.87
C GLY A 28 -18.24 4.36 2.56
N SER A 29 -16.93 4.34 2.80
CA SER A 29 -16.08 3.15 2.65
C SER A 29 -15.81 2.42 3.97
N GLY A 30 -16.43 2.87 5.07
CA GLY A 30 -16.24 2.28 6.40
C GLY A 30 -14.93 2.69 7.07
N LEU A 31 -14.29 3.78 6.65
CA LEU A 31 -13.02 4.24 7.22
C LEU A 31 -13.22 5.48 8.08
N LYS A 32 -12.58 5.51 9.26
CA LYS A 32 -12.56 6.72 10.10
C LYS A 32 -11.74 7.83 9.45
N ARG A 33 -12.33 9.02 9.38
CA ARG A 33 -11.74 10.26 8.88
C ARG A 33 -11.80 11.37 9.91
N VAL A 34 -10.91 12.34 9.74
CA VAL A 34 -10.85 13.57 10.51
C VAL A 34 -10.53 14.75 9.59
N GLN A 35 -11.14 15.90 9.85
CA GLN A 35 -10.86 17.12 9.10
C GLN A 35 -9.58 17.74 9.65
N ILE A 36 -8.53 17.81 8.84
CA ILE A 36 -7.28 18.48 9.18
C ILE A 36 -7.04 19.57 8.15
N ARG A 37 -7.10 20.83 8.61
CA ARG A 37 -7.09 22.01 7.74
C ARG A 37 -8.23 21.93 6.71
N ASP A 38 -7.91 22.08 5.44
CA ASP A 38 -8.82 22.11 4.28
C ASP A 38 -9.19 20.70 3.77
N ARG A 39 -8.58 19.62 4.28
CA ARG A 39 -8.77 18.29 3.71
C ARG A 39 -9.08 17.21 4.74
N PRO A 40 -9.99 16.28 4.41
CA PRO A 40 -10.17 15.09 5.21
C PRO A 40 -8.92 14.20 5.13
N ARG A 41 -8.58 13.58 6.25
CA ARG A 41 -7.49 12.61 6.39
C ARG A 41 -8.03 11.34 7.02
N GLN A 42 -7.51 10.21 6.58
CA GLN A 42 -7.85 8.90 7.16
C GLN A 42 -7.10 8.71 8.47
N VAL A 43 -7.81 8.29 9.51
CA VAL A 43 -7.28 8.21 10.86
C VAL A 43 -6.24 7.10 10.96
N HIS A 44 -6.49 5.93 10.37
CA HIS A 44 -5.54 4.81 10.37
C HIS A 44 -4.18 5.18 9.75
N LEU A 45 -4.15 5.94 8.64
CA LEU A 45 -2.90 6.40 8.03
C LEU A 45 -2.15 7.38 8.93
N LEU A 46 -2.86 8.30 9.60
CA LEU A 46 -2.24 9.20 10.57
C LEU A 46 -1.63 8.42 11.73
N MET A 47 -2.33 7.40 12.22
CA MET A 47 -1.87 6.53 13.28
C MET A 47 -0.62 5.75 12.85
N LEU A 48 -0.65 5.07 11.71
CA LEU A 48 0.48 4.31 11.18
C LEU A 48 1.72 5.18 10.98
N VAL A 49 1.57 6.35 10.36
CA VAL A 49 2.70 7.28 10.15
C VAL A 49 3.29 7.80 11.46
N THR A 50 2.45 7.97 12.49
CA THR A 50 2.87 8.48 13.79
C THR A 50 3.55 7.42 14.66
N PHE A 51 3.01 6.20 14.68
CA PHE A 51 3.43 5.14 15.62
C PHE A 51 4.28 4.04 14.97
N CYS A 52 4.12 3.79 13.67
CA CYS A 52 4.87 2.77 12.92
C CYS A 52 5.90 3.38 11.96
N GLY A 53 5.90 4.71 11.79
CA GLY A 53 6.80 5.41 10.87
C GLY A 53 6.26 5.52 9.44
N PRO A 54 7.08 6.06 8.51
CA PRO A 54 6.65 6.28 7.13
C PRO A 54 6.18 4.99 6.47
N ARG A 55 5.29 5.12 5.48
CA ARG A 55 4.80 3.97 4.72
C ARG A 55 5.98 3.30 3.99
N PRO A 56 6.29 2.03 4.24
CA PRO A 56 7.29 1.30 3.48
C PRO A 56 6.83 1.09 2.04
N ASP A 57 7.77 0.86 1.12
CA ASP A 57 7.47 0.62 -0.29
C ASP A 57 6.55 -0.59 -0.44
N GLY A 58 5.46 -0.41 -1.20
CA GLY A 58 4.40 -1.43 -1.35
C GLY A 58 3.58 -1.70 -0.08
N GLY A 59 3.85 -1.01 1.03
CA GLY A 59 3.15 -1.23 2.30
C GLY A 59 1.66 -0.90 2.24
N PHE A 60 0.83 -1.60 3.00
CA PHE A 60 -0.61 -1.35 3.13
C PHE A 60 -1.04 -1.42 4.60
N PRO A 61 -2.10 -0.70 5.00
CA PRO A 61 -2.58 -0.72 6.39
C PRO A 61 -3.18 -2.09 6.73
N VAL A 62 -2.81 -2.62 7.89
CA VAL A 62 -3.36 -3.86 8.45
C VAL A 62 -3.94 -3.59 9.83
N TRP A 63 -5.17 -4.09 10.04
CA TRP A 63 -5.84 -4.13 11.34
C TRP A 63 -5.71 -5.54 11.90
N VAL A 64 -5.02 -5.69 13.02
CA VAL A 64 -4.73 -7.02 13.61
C VAL A 64 -6.01 -7.77 13.95
N ASN A 65 -7.00 -7.06 14.50
CA ASN A 65 -8.31 -7.63 14.83
C ASN A 65 -9.30 -7.69 13.65
N GLY A 66 -8.91 -7.24 12.46
CA GLY A 66 -9.78 -7.15 11.28
C GLY A 66 -10.84 -6.01 11.29
N ASP A 67 -10.99 -5.28 12.40
CA ASP A 67 -11.93 -4.16 12.51
C ASP A 67 -11.29 -2.84 12.06
N ARG A 68 -11.74 -2.35 10.90
CA ARG A 68 -11.27 -1.08 10.29
C ARG A 68 -11.60 0.16 11.10
N LEU A 69 -12.50 0.06 12.08
CA LEU A 69 -12.88 1.17 12.96
C LEU A 69 -12.00 1.23 14.22
N ASP A 70 -11.36 0.14 14.61
CA ASP A 70 -10.41 0.10 15.74
C ASP A 70 -9.03 0.59 15.31
N ASN A 71 -8.82 1.90 15.46
CA ASN A 71 -7.59 2.58 15.05
C ASN A 71 -6.66 2.86 16.22
N ARG A 72 -6.69 2.03 17.28
CA ARG A 72 -5.67 2.05 18.33
C ARG A 72 -4.30 1.70 17.73
N ALA A 73 -3.23 2.30 18.26
CA ALA A 73 -1.87 2.11 17.75
C ALA A 73 -1.43 0.65 17.80
N GLU A 74 -1.80 -0.07 18.86
CA GLU A 74 -1.51 -1.50 19.04
C GLU A 74 -2.21 -2.42 18.01
N ASN A 75 -3.29 -1.93 17.39
CA ASN A 75 -4.08 -2.69 16.42
C ASN A 75 -3.66 -2.43 14.96
N LEU A 76 -2.71 -1.51 14.73
CA LEU A 76 -2.33 -1.05 13.40
C LEU A 76 -0.87 -1.35 13.11
N LEU A 77 -0.62 -1.90 11.92
CA LEU A 77 0.73 -2.08 11.38
C LEU A 77 0.78 -1.93 9.86
N TRP A 78 1.97 -1.66 9.34
CA TRP A 78 2.22 -1.73 7.90
C TRP A 78 2.41 -3.19 7.50
N GLY A 79 1.46 -3.74 6.74
CA GLY A 79 1.68 -4.97 6.01
C GLY A 79 2.56 -4.66 4.80
N VAL A 80 3.65 -5.39 4.63
CA VAL A 80 4.46 -5.36 3.41
C VAL A 80 4.27 -6.71 2.75
N PRO A 81 3.87 -6.77 1.47
CA PRO A 81 3.84 -8.06 0.80
C PRO A 81 5.26 -8.61 0.77
N GLU A 82 5.46 -9.86 1.18
CA GLU A 82 6.72 -10.51 0.89
C GLU A 82 6.94 -10.49 -0.63
N PRO A 83 8.19 -10.30 -1.09
CA PRO A 83 8.50 -10.44 -2.50
C PRO A 83 8.20 -11.88 -2.92
N VAL A 84 6.99 -12.12 -3.45
CA VAL A 84 6.63 -13.42 -4.01
C VAL A 84 7.36 -13.56 -5.32
N VAL A 85 8.31 -14.50 -5.37
CA VAL A 85 8.92 -14.96 -6.62
C VAL A 85 7.84 -15.75 -7.38
N VAL A 86 6.98 -15.06 -8.13
CA VAL A 86 5.99 -15.74 -8.97
C VAL A 86 6.74 -16.36 -10.15
N ARG A 87 6.89 -17.70 -10.12
CA ARG A 87 7.47 -18.55 -11.18
C ARG A 87 6.52 -18.68 -12.37
N SER A 88 6.17 -17.55 -12.98
CA SER A 88 5.66 -17.58 -14.35
C SER A 88 6.87 -17.65 -15.26
N GLU A 89 6.95 -18.67 -16.12
CA GLU A 89 8.00 -18.77 -17.14
C GLU A 89 7.89 -17.66 -18.19
N VAL A 90 6.72 -17.01 -18.27
CA VAL A 90 6.43 -15.93 -19.23
C VAL A 90 5.82 -14.68 -18.59
N CYS A 91 6.08 -13.52 -19.19
CA CYS A 91 5.51 -12.24 -18.80
C CYS A 91 4.07 -12.08 -19.36
N SER A 92 3.33 -11.06 -18.93
CA SER A 92 1.96 -10.79 -19.41
C SER A 92 1.85 -10.45 -20.90
N ARG A 93 2.97 -10.12 -21.55
CA ARG A 93 3.07 -9.91 -23.00
C ARG A 93 3.64 -11.12 -23.76
N GLY A 94 4.03 -12.21 -23.08
CA GLY A 94 4.55 -13.43 -23.72
C GLY A 94 6.08 -13.51 -23.87
N HIS A 95 6.85 -12.75 -23.08
CA HIS A 95 8.32 -12.90 -23.04
C HIS A 95 8.76 -13.91 -22.00
N ALA A 96 9.77 -14.73 -22.30
CA ALA A 96 10.40 -15.62 -21.32
C ALA A 96 10.97 -14.82 -20.13
N LEU A 97 10.72 -15.31 -18.92
CA LEU A 97 11.19 -14.72 -17.66
C LEU A 97 12.35 -15.48 -17.02
N ASP A 98 12.76 -16.61 -17.60
CA ASP A 98 13.93 -17.34 -17.13
C ASP A 98 15.20 -16.48 -17.26
N GLY A 99 15.85 -16.20 -16.13
CA GLY A 99 16.99 -15.28 -16.04
C GLY A 99 16.70 -13.81 -16.37
N ALA A 100 15.46 -13.41 -16.61
CA ALA A 100 15.13 -12.05 -17.03
C ALA A 100 15.08 -11.05 -15.86
N GLU A 101 15.74 -9.90 -16.01
CA GLU A 101 15.57 -8.77 -15.09
C GLU A 101 14.12 -8.24 -15.17
N CYS A 102 13.46 -8.16 -14.01
CA CYS A 102 12.06 -7.77 -13.88
C CYS A 102 11.87 -6.72 -12.79
N TRP A 103 10.98 -5.75 -13.05
CA TRP A 103 10.53 -4.76 -12.08
C TRP A 103 9.03 -4.92 -11.78
N GLY A 104 8.62 -4.67 -10.53
CA GLY A 104 7.22 -4.79 -10.10
C GLY A 104 6.73 -6.24 -9.86
N ALA A 105 5.48 -6.41 -9.42
CA ALA A 105 4.92 -7.70 -9.02
C ALA A 105 3.51 -7.96 -9.57
N GLY A 106 3.15 -9.25 -9.72
CA GLY A 106 1.84 -9.68 -10.21
C GLY A 106 1.49 -9.06 -11.57
N ARG A 107 0.29 -8.47 -11.68
CA ARG A 107 -0.19 -7.78 -12.89
C ARG A 107 0.57 -6.50 -13.26
N HIS A 108 1.44 -6.02 -12.38
CA HIS A 108 2.25 -4.80 -12.57
C HIS A 108 3.72 -5.12 -12.87
N ARG A 109 4.05 -6.40 -13.12
CA ARG A 109 5.40 -6.83 -13.51
C ARG A 109 5.73 -6.36 -14.93
N ILE A 110 6.92 -5.79 -15.10
CA ILE A 110 7.50 -5.35 -16.37
C ILE A 110 8.87 -6.02 -16.50
N CYS A 111 9.12 -6.80 -17.56
CA CYS A 111 10.44 -7.39 -17.85
C CYS A 111 11.28 -6.48 -18.77
N ARG A 112 12.60 -6.65 -18.76
CA ARG A 112 13.56 -5.94 -19.65
C ARG A 112 13.14 -5.95 -21.12
N ALA A 113 12.71 -7.10 -21.64
CA ALA A 113 12.21 -7.24 -23.01
C ALA A 113 11.00 -6.32 -23.33
N CYS A 114 10.08 -6.14 -22.37
CA CYS A 114 8.97 -5.19 -22.52
C CYS A 114 9.43 -3.73 -22.58
N VAL A 115 10.51 -3.38 -21.86
CA VAL A 115 11.07 -2.03 -21.86
C VAL A 115 11.83 -1.76 -23.16
N ASP A 116 12.56 -2.76 -23.65
CA ASP A 116 13.36 -2.66 -24.88
C ASP A 116 12.52 -2.79 -26.15
N GLY A 117 11.20 -3.02 -26.02
CA GLY A 117 10.29 -3.16 -27.15
C GLY A 117 10.51 -4.43 -27.97
N VAL A 118 11.15 -5.45 -27.37
CA VAL A 118 11.39 -6.74 -28.02
C VAL A 118 10.03 -7.42 -28.28
N PRO A 119 9.78 -7.97 -29.47
CA PRO A 119 8.55 -8.73 -29.73
C PRO A 119 8.46 -9.99 -28.85
N PRO A 120 7.25 -10.46 -28.51
CA PRO A 120 7.10 -11.69 -27.73
C PRO A 120 7.53 -12.92 -28.53
N ILE A 121 7.89 -13.98 -27.81
CA ILE A 121 8.17 -15.27 -28.44
C ILE A 121 6.82 -15.84 -28.86
N VAL A 122 6.52 -15.76 -30.16
CA VAL A 122 5.38 -16.43 -30.77
C VAL A 122 5.90 -17.72 -31.36
N ASP A 123 5.73 -18.84 -30.64
CA ASP A 123 5.90 -20.14 -31.27
C ASP A 123 4.78 -20.29 -32.31
N LEU A 124 5.12 -20.16 -33.59
CA LEU A 124 4.33 -20.79 -34.65
C LEU A 124 4.80 -22.25 -34.66
N PRO A 125 3.94 -23.24 -34.34
CA PRO A 125 4.30 -24.61 -34.62
C PRO A 125 4.46 -24.73 -36.14
N GLU A 126 5.65 -25.12 -36.60
CA GLU A 126 5.81 -25.67 -37.93
C GLU A 126 4.92 -26.91 -38.01
N VAL A 127 3.84 -26.79 -38.77
CA VAL A 127 3.01 -27.92 -39.17
C VAL A 127 3.88 -28.78 -40.09
N LEU A 128 4.37 -29.90 -39.58
CA LEU A 128 4.86 -31.03 -40.38
C LEU A 128 3.73 -32.04 -40.59
#